data_AF-A0A6A6SBN9-F1
#
_entry.id   AF-A0A6A6SBN9-F1
#
_cell.length_a   1.000
_cell.length_b   1.000
_cell.length_c   1.000
_cell.angle_alpha   90.00
_cell.angle_beta   90.00
_cell.angle_gamma   90.00
#
_symmetry.space_group_name_H-M   'P 1'
#
loop_
_entity.id
_entity.type
_entity.pdbx_description
1 polymer ?
#
loop_
_entity_poly.entity_id
_entity_poly.type
_entity_poly.pdbx_seq_one_letter_code
_entity_poly.pdbx_strand_id
1 'polypeptide(L)'
;MALTLLSMFLLGFPFYVMFIQLPQRFQGVNFTSAERAGILLLPVTLLTPVGAIIAGALNMMRTLGGAVAVAICSALHHNLLDDQLPTVLSPQQAAAVEESSVFINMLPEETREQLGRVFGKSYNRQFQVMIACALLNFLVAIALAVVRKRRGIFGTIPVRKEGNEFTKTVPKEGETHDPRHVGIAPAPREKALFDAHRPPQMLSASTPSVIEEIKPKHT
;
A
#
# COMPACT_ATOMS: atom_id res chain seq x y z
N MET A 1 -0.05 -18.33 5.52
CA MET A 1 0.41 -18.88 4.23
C MET A 1 -0.68 -18.82 3.15
N ALA A 2 -1.89 -19.32 3.37
CA ALA A 2 -2.96 -19.23 2.36
C ALA A 2 -3.29 -17.79 1.92
N LEU A 3 -3.39 -16.84 2.87
CA LEU A 3 -3.70 -15.44 2.54
C LEU A 3 -2.59 -14.74 1.74
N THR A 4 -1.32 -15.04 2.04
CA THR A 4 -0.18 -14.50 1.29
C THR A 4 -0.11 -15.09 -0.11
N LEU A 5 -0.41 -16.39 -0.27
CA LEU A 5 -0.53 -17.03 -1.58
C LEU A 5 -1.67 -16.44 -2.39
N LEU A 6 -2.83 -16.21 -1.77
CA LEU A 6 -3.96 -15.53 -2.42
C LEU A 6 -3.59 -14.11 -2.86
N SER A 7 -2.88 -13.34 -2.03
CA SER A 7 -2.41 -12.01 -2.43
C SER A 7 -1.44 -12.05 -3.61
N MET A 8 -0.53 -13.01 -3.67
CA MET A 8 0.41 -13.19 -4.78
C MET A 8 -0.33 -13.58 -6.06
N PHE A 9 -1.33 -14.46 -5.95
CA PHE A 9 -2.21 -14.85 -7.04
C PHE A 9 -2.98 -13.65 -7.60
N LEU A 10 -3.63 -12.88 -6.75
CA LEU A 10 -4.39 -11.68 -7.15
C LEU A 10 -3.50 -10.60 -7.76
N LEU A 11 -2.26 -10.44 -7.28
CA LEU A 11 -1.28 -9.51 -7.85
C LEU A 11 -0.79 -9.93 -9.26
N GLY A 12 -0.87 -11.22 -9.57
CA GLY A 12 -0.53 -11.76 -10.88
C GLY A 12 -1.45 -11.27 -12.00
N PHE A 13 -2.74 -11.05 -11.72
CA PHE A 13 -3.72 -10.56 -12.71
C PHE A 13 -3.30 -9.23 -13.36
N PRO A 14 -3.12 -8.12 -12.60
CA PRO A 14 -2.73 -6.85 -13.20
C PRO A 14 -1.33 -6.90 -13.83
N PHE A 15 -0.42 -7.73 -13.30
CA PHE A 15 0.91 -7.91 -13.87
C PHE A 15 0.82 -8.52 -15.29
N TYR A 16 0.19 -9.67 -15.45
CA TYR A 16 0.05 -10.30 -16.77
C TYR A 16 -0.80 -9.47 -17.75
N VAL A 17 -1.85 -8.81 -17.26
CA VAL A 17 -2.68 -7.93 -18.09
C VAL A 17 -1.86 -6.77 -18.64
N MET A 18 -0.93 -6.19 -17.87
CA MET A 18 -0.03 -5.15 -18.37
C MET A 18 0.87 -5.67 -19.50
N PHE A 19 1.43 -6.88 -19.37
CA PHE A 19 2.30 -7.48 -20.37
C PHE A 19 1.60 -7.76 -21.70
N ILE A 20 0.30 -8.08 -21.66
CA ILE A 20 -0.49 -8.38 -22.86
C ILE A 20 -1.04 -7.08 -23.46
N GLN A 21 -1.64 -6.22 -22.64
CA GLN A 21 -2.33 -5.03 -23.14
C GLN A 21 -1.38 -3.92 -23.57
N LEU A 22 -0.17 -3.81 -23.00
CA LEU A 22 0.76 -2.73 -23.36
C LEU A 22 1.26 -2.87 -24.81
N PRO A 23 1.76 -4.04 -25.28
CA PRO A 23 2.10 -4.23 -26.68
C PRO A 23 0.89 -4.16 -27.61
N GLN A 24 -0.27 -4.72 -27.20
CA GLN A 24 -1.51 -4.65 -28.00
C GLN A 24 -1.94 -3.21 -28.22
N ARG A 25 -1.84 -2.35 -27.20
CA ARG A 25 -2.15 -0.93 -27.31
C ARG A 25 -1.18 -0.21 -28.24
N PHE A 26 0.12 -0.51 -28.17
CA PHE A 26 1.10 0.10 -29.06
C PHE A 26 0.91 -0.31 -30.53
N GLN A 27 0.58 -1.57 -30.79
CA GLN A 27 0.31 -2.05 -32.14
C GLN A 27 -1.04 -1.57 -32.67
N GLY A 28 -2.09 -1.59 -31.85
CA GLY A 28 -3.46 -1.27 -32.26
C GLY A 28 -3.82 0.21 -32.29
N VAL A 29 -3.20 1.04 -31.43
CA VAL A 29 -3.48 2.50 -31.37
C VAL A 29 -2.34 3.32 -31.95
N ASN A 30 -1.09 2.97 -31.65
CA ASN A 30 0.08 3.74 -32.09
C ASN A 30 0.67 3.24 -33.42
N PHE A 31 0.06 2.23 -34.06
CA PHE A 31 0.50 1.60 -35.30
C PHE A 31 2.00 1.23 -35.32
N THR A 32 2.57 0.93 -34.15
CA THR A 32 3.99 0.59 -34.04
C THR A 32 4.21 -0.86 -34.43
N SER A 33 5.29 -1.15 -35.17
CA SER A 33 5.80 -2.51 -35.40
C SER A 33 5.92 -3.31 -34.09
N ALA A 34 5.69 -4.62 -34.17
CA ALA A 34 5.77 -5.53 -33.03
C ALA A 34 7.16 -5.52 -32.36
N GLU A 35 8.24 -5.31 -33.12
CA GLU A 35 9.60 -5.24 -32.59
C GLU A 35 9.78 -4.03 -31.66
N ARG A 36 9.23 -2.87 -32.06
CA ARG A 36 9.35 -1.62 -31.31
C ARG A 36 8.47 -1.66 -30.06
N ALA A 37 7.29 -2.27 -30.16
CA ALA A 37 6.42 -2.52 -29.01
C ALA A 37 7.10 -3.45 -27.98
N GLY A 38 7.87 -4.45 -28.43
CA GLY A 38 8.69 -5.30 -27.57
C GLY A 38 9.81 -4.53 -26.87
N ILE A 39 10.54 -3.66 -27.58
CA ILE A 39 11.59 -2.80 -26.99
C ILE A 39 11.00 -1.87 -25.92
N LEU A 40 9.81 -1.31 -26.16
CA LEU A 40 9.07 -0.48 -25.21
C LEU A 40 8.61 -1.24 -23.95
N LEU A 41 8.60 -2.58 -23.97
CA LEU A 41 8.31 -3.43 -22.81
C LEU A 41 9.57 -3.72 -21.95
N LEU A 42 10.77 -3.56 -22.50
CA LEU A 42 12.02 -3.85 -21.76
C LEU A 42 12.19 -3.05 -20.45
N PRO A 43 11.82 -1.75 -20.38
CA PRO A 43 11.92 -1.02 -19.13
C PRO A 43 11.05 -1.63 -18.02
N VAL A 44 9.86 -2.17 -18.35
CA VAL A 44 8.95 -2.70 -17.34
C VAL A 44 9.38 -4.09 -16.83
N THR A 45 9.95 -4.93 -17.69
CA THR A 45 10.55 -6.19 -17.27
C THR A 45 11.78 -5.97 -16.39
N LEU A 46 12.63 -4.99 -16.73
CA LEU A 46 13.83 -4.66 -15.96
C LEU A 46 13.53 -4.02 -14.60
N LEU A 47 12.43 -3.27 -14.48
CA LEU A 47 12.06 -2.62 -13.21
C LEU A 47 11.46 -3.60 -12.19
N THR A 48 10.88 -4.71 -12.65
CA THR A 48 10.26 -5.74 -11.81
C THR A 48 11.24 -6.38 -10.79
N PRO A 49 12.42 -6.91 -11.20
CA PRO A 49 13.38 -7.48 -10.26
C PRO A 49 13.96 -6.44 -9.30
N VAL A 50 14.08 -5.16 -9.72
CA VAL A 50 14.55 -4.08 -8.83
C VAL A 50 13.59 -3.92 -7.65
N GLY A 51 12.27 -3.92 -7.91
CA GLY A 51 11.27 -3.88 -6.84
C GLY A 51 11.38 -5.09 -5.88
N ALA A 52 11.61 -6.29 -6.43
CA ALA A 52 11.80 -7.49 -5.63
C ALA A 52 13.06 -7.45 -4.76
N ILE A 53 14.18 -6.94 -5.29
CA ILE A 53 15.44 -6.75 -4.55
C ILE A 53 15.22 -5.78 -3.37
N ILE A 54 14.57 -4.64 -3.62
CA ILE A 54 14.28 -3.66 -2.57
C ILE A 54 13.39 -4.26 -1.48
N ALA A 55 12.30 -4.93 -1.87
CA ALA A 55 11.40 -5.58 -0.93
C ALA A 55 12.12 -6.67 -0.11
N GLY A 56 12.96 -7.48 -0.76
CA GLY A 56 13.78 -8.49 -0.12
C GLY A 56 14.76 -7.90 0.88
N ALA A 57 15.48 -6.84 0.50
CA ALA A 57 16.43 -6.14 1.37
C ALA A 57 15.74 -5.55 2.62
N LEU A 58 14.58 -4.91 2.44
CA LEU A 58 13.79 -4.39 3.57
C LEU A 58 13.31 -5.51 4.50
N ASN A 59 12.91 -6.65 3.94
CA ASN A 59 12.51 -7.80 4.74
C ASN A 59 13.67 -8.40 5.53
N MET A 60 14.87 -8.44 4.95
CA MET A 60 16.08 -8.89 5.65
C MET A 60 16.46 -7.96 6.79
N MET A 61 16.41 -6.64 6.60
CA MET A 61 16.65 -5.65 7.65
C MET A 61 15.67 -5.83 8.83
N ARG A 62 14.39 -6.09 8.52
CA ARG A 62 13.37 -6.37 9.54
C ARG A 62 13.71 -7.64 10.34
N THR A 63 14.10 -8.72 9.66
CA THR A 63 14.47 -9.98 10.31
C THR A 63 15.73 -9.82 11.17
N LEU A 64 16.73 -9.08 10.69
CA LEU A 64 17.94 -8.76 11.45
C LEU A 64 17.61 -8.02 12.75
N GLY A 65 16.72 -7.02 12.70
CA GLY A 65 16.26 -6.31 13.90
C GLY A 65 15.61 -7.25 14.93
N GLY A 66 14.85 -8.25 14.47
CA GLY A 66 14.28 -9.28 15.35
C GLY A 66 15.34 -10.16 16.02
N ALA A 67 16.34 -10.61 15.26
CA ALA A 67 17.44 -11.41 15.80
C ALA A 67 18.26 -10.64 16.85
N VAL A 68 18.56 -9.36 16.58
CA VAL A 68 19.24 -8.48 17.54
C VAL A 68 18.41 -8.29 18.82
N ALA A 69 17.10 -8.10 18.70
CA ALA A 69 16.22 -7.98 19.87
C ALA A 69 16.24 -9.24 20.75
N VAL A 70 16.17 -10.43 20.15
CA VAL A 70 16.26 -11.71 20.89
C VAL A 70 17.62 -11.84 21.60
N ALA A 71 18.72 -11.48 20.93
CA ALA A 71 20.05 -11.52 21.53
C ALA A 71 20.15 -10.58 22.75
N ILE A 72 19.60 -9.37 22.67
CA ILE A 72 19.56 -8.43 23.80
C ILE A 72 18.72 -8.99 24.94
N CYS A 73 17.53 -9.51 24.67
CA CYS A 73 16.67 -10.11 25.69
C CYS A 73 17.35 -11.31 26.36
N SER A 74 18.00 -12.18 25.59
CA SER A 74 18.75 -13.33 26.10
C SER A 74 19.91 -12.90 26.99
N ALA A 75 20.74 -11.95 26.53
CA ALA A 75 21.85 -11.41 27.33
C ALA A 75 21.35 -10.75 28.62
N LEU A 76 20.27 -9.99 28.56
CA LEU A 76 19.68 -9.34 29.74
C LEU A 76 19.08 -10.37 30.71
N HIS A 77 18.47 -11.43 30.19
CA HIS A 77 17.92 -12.50 31.00
C HIS A 77 19.02 -13.27 31.73
N HIS A 78 20.06 -13.69 31.01
CA HIS A 78 21.18 -14.45 31.58
C HIS A 78 21.92 -13.64 32.66
N ASN A 79 22.28 -12.39 32.37
CA ASN A 79 22.95 -11.52 33.36
C ASN A 79 22.12 -11.31 34.64
N LEU A 80 20.78 -11.24 34.53
CA LEU A 80 19.93 -11.02 35.70
C LEU A 80 19.63 -12.32 36.46
N LEU A 81 19.52 -13.44 35.75
CA LEU A 81 19.33 -14.73 36.38
C LEU A 81 20.62 -15.18 37.06
N ASP A 82 21.78 -15.10 36.42
CA ASP A 82 23.07 -15.53 37.00
C ASP A 82 23.40 -14.79 38.30
N ASP A 83 23.03 -13.50 38.40
CA ASP A 83 23.23 -12.69 39.60
C ASP A 83 22.22 -13.02 40.72
N GLN A 84 20.96 -13.32 40.38
CA GLN A 84 19.87 -13.37 41.36
C GLN A 84 19.38 -14.80 41.69
N LEU A 85 19.48 -15.77 40.77
CA LEU A 85 19.06 -17.17 40.99
C LEU A 85 19.81 -17.88 42.13
N PRO A 86 21.15 -17.74 42.27
CA PRO A 86 21.89 -18.42 43.33
C PRO A 86 21.45 -18.00 44.74
N THR A 87 20.80 -16.85 44.88
CA THR A 87 20.26 -16.38 46.16
C THR A 87 18.92 -17.01 46.52
N VAL A 88 18.24 -17.66 45.57
CA VAL A 88 16.88 -18.21 45.73
C VAL A 88 16.83 -19.72 45.54
N LEU A 89 17.65 -20.28 44.65
CA LEU A 89 17.65 -21.71 44.29
C LEU A 89 19.00 -22.34 44.53
N SER A 90 19.00 -23.62 44.92
CA SER A 90 20.22 -24.44 44.86
C SER A 90 20.62 -24.68 43.39
N PRO A 91 21.91 -24.95 43.09
CA PRO A 91 22.36 -25.18 41.72
C PRO A 91 21.62 -26.32 41.00
N GLN A 92 21.19 -27.34 41.75
CA GLN A 92 20.42 -28.47 41.24
C GLN A 92 18.98 -28.07 40.89
N GLN A 93 18.35 -27.24 41.72
CA GLN A 93 17.01 -26.73 41.45
C GLN A 93 17.02 -25.74 40.29
N ALA A 94 18.06 -24.89 40.19
CA ALA A 94 18.23 -23.96 39.08
C ALA A 94 18.34 -24.71 37.74
N ALA A 95 19.19 -25.75 37.66
CA ALA A 95 19.30 -26.58 36.47
C ALA A 95 17.97 -27.25 36.10
N ALA A 96 17.22 -27.75 37.09
CA ALA A 96 15.90 -28.35 36.86
C ALA A 96 14.84 -27.34 36.38
N VAL A 97 14.90 -26.08 36.85
CA VAL A 97 14.02 -24.99 36.40
C VAL A 97 14.38 -24.56 34.97
N GLU A 98 15.66 -24.48 34.63
CA GLU A 98 16.12 -24.16 33.27
C GLU A 98 15.74 -25.24 32.27
N GLU A 99 15.82 -26.51 32.66
CA GLU A 99 15.40 -27.63 31.83
C GLU A 99 13.87 -27.71 31.68
N SER A 100 13.12 -27.42 32.76
CA SER A 100 11.66 -27.52 32.75
C SER A 100 10.97 -26.48 33.63
N SER A 101 10.16 -25.65 32.99
CA SER A 101 9.28 -24.70 33.68
C SER A 101 8.18 -25.37 34.52
N VAL A 102 7.90 -26.66 34.30
CA VAL A 102 6.91 -27.42 35.09
C VAL A 102 7.45 -27.70 36.50
N PHE A 103 8.76 -27.83 36.65
CA PHE A 103 9.42 -28.04 37.93
C PHE A 103 9.15 -26.90 38.93
N ILE A 104 8.86 -25.68 38.43
CA ILE A 104 8.48 -24.53 39.25
C ILE A 104 7.26 -24.84 40.15
N ASN A 105 6.33 -25.69 39.68
CA ASN A 105 5.15 -26.08 40.46
C ASN A 105 5.45 -27.06 41.61
N MET A 106 6.61 -27.71 41.58
CA MET A 106 7.05 -28.65 42.61
C MET A 106 7.88 -27.98 43.70
N LEU A 107 8.28 -26.71 43.49
CA LEU A 107 9.00 -25.93 44.48
C LEU A 107 8.08 -25.54 45.66
N PRO A 108 8.63 -25.42 46.88
CA PRO A 108 7.91 -24.85 48.02
C PRO A 108 7.30 -23.48 47.68
N GLU A 109 6.13 -23.19 48.25
CA GLU A 109 5.35 -21.99 47.90
C GLU A 109 6.16 -20.69 48.07
N GLU A 110 6.93 -20.58 49.14
CA GLU A 110 7.80 -19.43 49.42
C GLU A 110 8.90 -19.25 48.36
N THR A 111 9.61 -20.33 47.99
CA THR A 111 10.66 -20.29 46.95
C THR A 111 10.09 -19.99 45.58
N ARG A 112 8.90 -20.53 45.26
CA ARG A 112 8.19 -20.28 44.01
C ARG A 112 7.81 -18.80 43.86
N GLU A 113 7.35 -18.16 44.92
CA GLU A 113 7.07 -16.72 44.90
C GLU A 113 8.33 -15.88 44.70
N GLN A 114 9.42 -16.21 45.39
CA GLN A 114 10.70 -15.52 45.24
C GLN A 114 11.25 -15.66 43.81
N LEU A 115 11.18 -16.87 43.25
CA LEU A 115 11.55 -17.14 41.86
C LEU A 115 10.70 -16.30 40.89
N GLY A 116 9.38 -16.26 41.10
CA GLY A 116 8.46 -15.43 40.32
C GLY A 116 8.82 -13.93 40.38
N ARG A 117 9.25 -13.43 41.54
CA ARG A 117 9.74 -12.04 41.68
C ARG A 117 11.01 -11.79 40.88
N VAL A 118 11.98 -12.71 40.90
CA VAL A 118 13.24 -12.59 40.13
C VAL A 118 12.99 -12.63 38.62
N PHE A 119 12.21 -13.62 38.15
CA PHE A 119 11.81 -13.70 36.74
C PHE A 119 11.00 -12.48 36.29
N GLY A 120 10.04 -12.03 37.11
CA GLY A 120 9.25 -10.83 36.84
C GLY A 120 10.11 -9.57 36.70
N LYS A 121 11.13 -9.40 37.55
CA LYS A 121 12.09 -8.30 37.44
C LYS A 121 12.89 -8.36 36.14
N SER A 122 13.31 -9.56 35.72
CA SER A 122 14.00 -9.77 34.44
C SER A 122 13.13 -9.40 33.25
N TYR A 123 11.89 -9.90 33.20
CA TYR A 123 10.95 -9.57 32.14
C TYR A 123 10.59 -8.09 32.10
N ASN A 124 10.37 -7.45 33.25
CA ASN A 124 10.11 -6.01 33.31
C ASN A 124 11.25 -5.22 32.68
N ARG A 125 12.50 -5.63 32.92
CA ARG A 125 13.66 -5.00 32.28
C ARG A 125 13.69 -5.23 30.78
N GLN A 126 13.40 -6.44 30.29
CA GLN A 126 13.27 -6.74 28.86
C GLN A 126 12.18 -5.87 28.21
N PHE A 127 11.00 -5.75 28.83
CA PHE A 127 9.91 -4.91 28.35
C PHE A 127 10.27 -3.43 28.28
N GLN A 128 11.00 -2.91 29.28
CA GLN A 128 11.46 -1.52 29.24
C GLN A 128 12.37 -1.25 28.02
N VAL A 129 13.27 -2.17 27.69
CA VAL A 129 14.11 -2.06 26.50
C VAL A 129 13.26 -2.11 25.22
N MET A 130 12.29 -3.02 25.15
CA MET A 130 11.37 -3.09 24.00
C MET A 130 10.55 -1.81 23.81
N ILE A 131 10.05 -1.23 24.91
CA ILE A 131 9.32 0.04 24.88
C ILE A 131 10.24 1.18 24.41
N ALA A 132 11.48 1.24 24.88
CA ALA A 132 12.43 2.25 24.42
C ALA A 132 12.69 2.16 22.91
N CYS A 133 12.89 0.95 22.37
CA CYS A 133 13.04 0.74 20.93
C CYS A 133 11.77 1.09 20.14
N ALA A 134 10.58 0.79 20.68
CA ALA A 134 9.31 1.15 20.05
C ALA A 134 9.09 2.67 20.00
N LEU A 135 9.43 3.38 21.08
CA LEU A 135 9.42 4.85 21.13
C LEU A 135 10.42 5.44 20.14
N LEU A 136 11.62 4.87 20.03
CA LEU A 136 12.60 5.30 19.04
C LEU A 136 12.07 5.14 17.61
N ASN A 137 11.43 4.02 17.29
CA ASN A 137 10.78 3.82 15.99
C ASN A 137 9.69 4.88 15.74
N PHE A 138 8.87 5.18 16.75
CA PHE A 138 7.86 6.22 16.66
C PHE A 138 8.47 7.62 16.38
N LEU A 139 9.58 7.95 17.04
CA LEU A 139 10.31 9.20 16.77
C LEU A 139 10.88 9.24 15.36
N VAL A 140 11.41 8.12 14.85
CA VAL A 140 11.87 8.01 13.45
C VAL A 140 10.70 8.23 12.49
N ALA A 141 9.53 7.66 12.75
CA ALA A 141 8.34 7.88 11.95
C ALA A 141 7.90 9.37 11.94
N ILE A 142 7.94 10.04 13.11
CA ILE A 142 7.69 11.49 13.19
C ILE A 142 8.74 12.27 12.39
N ALA A 143 10.02 11.94 12.54
CA ALA A 143 11.09 12.61 11.80
C ALA A 143 10.90 12.46 10.27
N LEU A 144 10.54 11.26 9.80
CA LEU A 144 10.20 11.02 8.40
C LEU A 144 8.99 11.86 7.96
N ALA A 145 7.94 11.96 8.78
CA ALA A 145 6.79 12.81 8.48
C ALA A 145 7.17 14.30 8.41
N VAL A 146 8.01 14.79 9.32
CA VAL A 146 8.51 16.17 9.33
C VAL A 146 9.37 16.44 8.10
N VAL A 147 10.30 15.55 7.75
CA VAL A 147 11.12 15.67 6.54
C VAL A 147 10.23 15.69 5.30
N ARG A 148 9.22 14.83 5.23
CA ARG A 148 8.27 14.79 4.13
C ARG A 148 7.45 16.07 4.01
N LYS A 149 7.05 16.66 5.15
CA LYS A 149 6.38 17.98 5.22
C LYS A 149 7.30 19.10 4.76
N ARG A 150 8.55 19.14 5.22
CA ARG A 150 9.54 20.16 4.83
C ARG A 150 9.88 20.12 3.34
N ARG A 151 9.89 18.93 2.74
CA ARG A 151 10.09 18.78 1.28
C ARG A 151 8.85 19.10 0.45
N GLY A 152 7.72 19.47 1.07
CA GLY A 152 6.47 19.74 0.37
C GLY A 152 5.82 18.50 -0.26
N ILE A 153 6.30 17.29 0.05
CA ILE A 153 5.81 16.01 -0.51
C ILE A 153 4.65 15.43 0.34
N PHE A 154 4.27 16.14 1.39
CA PHE A 154 3.21 15.71 2.31
C PHE A 154 1.85 16.04 1.71
N GLY A 155 1.12 15.01 1.28
CA GLY A 155 -0.22 15.17 0.70
C GLY A 155 -0.26 15.62 -0.76
N THR A 156 0.88 15.88 -1.41
CA THR A 156 0.90 16.18 -2.85
C THR A 156 0.65 14.92 -3.66
N ILE A 157 -0.53 14.85 -4.28
CA ILE A 157 -0.81 13.94 -5.38
C ILE A 157 0.00 14.45 -6.58
N PRO A 158 0.80 13.62 -7.28
CA PRO A 158 1.51 14.08 -8.47
C PRO A 158 0.51 14.61 -9.50
N VAL A 159 0.49 15.93 -9.71
CA VAL A 159 -0.35 16.57 -10.72
C VAL A 159 0.16 16.13 -12.09
N ARG A 160 -0.71 15.49 -12.85
CA ARG A 160 -0.42 15.00 -14.21
C ARG A 160 -0.16 16.21 -15.11
N LYS A 161 1.10 16.45 -15.47
CA LYS A 161 1.51 17.61 -16.30
C LYS A 161 1.25 17.41 -17.80
N GLU A 162 0.97 16.19 -18.24
CA GLU A 162 0.64 15.89 -19.63
C GLU A 162 -0.87 15.65 -19.79
N GLY A 163 -1.50 16.44 -20.64
CA GLY A 163 -2.87 16.21 -21.10
C GLY A 163 -2.91 14.99 -22.02
N ASN A 164 -3.60 13.96 -21.58
CA ASN A 164 -3.91 12.77 -22.36
C ASN A 164 -4.86 13.12 -23.52
N GLU A 165 -4.69 12.47 -24.67
CA GLU A 165 -5.52 12.69 -25.88
C GLU A 165 -7.03 12.53 -25.63
N PHE A 166 -7.41 11.79 -24.59
CA PHE A 166 -8.78 11.56 -24.14
C PHE A 166 -9.47 12.78 -23.47
N THR A 167 -8.76 13.89 -23.27
CA THR A 167 -9.31 15.12 -22.64
C THR A 167 -9.23 16.34 -23.56
N LYS A 168 -8.70 16.20 -24.77
CA LYS A 168 -8.86 17.23 -25.80
C LYS A 168 -10.31 17.20 -26.27
N THR A 169 -11.06 18.25 -25.97
CA THR A 169 -12.32 18.51 -26.68
C THR A 169 -11.98 18.66 -28.17
N VAL A 170 -12.46 17.72 -28.98
CA VAL A 170 -12.37 17.80 -30.45
C VAL A 170 -12.95 19.16 -30.86
N PRO A 171 -12.21 20.01 -31.59
CA PRO A 171 -12.80 21.22 -32.15
C PRO A 171 -13.95 20.78 -33.03
N LYS A 172 -15.16 21.31 -32.80
CA LYS A 172 -16.26 21.10 -33.72
C LYS A 172 -15.83 21.67 -35.07
N GLU A 173 -15.63 20.81 -36.07
CA GLU A 173 -15.48 21.24 -37.46
C GLU A 173 -16.74 22.02 -37.84
N GLY A 174 -16.58 23.32 -38.14
CA GLY A 174 -17.69 24.15 -38.61
C GLY A 174 -17.63 25.65 -38.34
N GLU A 175 -16.64 26.20 -37.65
CA GLU A 175 -16.53 27.67 -37.49
C GLU A 175 -15.42 28.24 -38.38
N THR A 176 -15.84 28.69 -39.55
CA THR A 176 -15.05 29.55 -40.45
C THR A 176 -14.69 30.83 -39.71
N HIS A 177 -13.40 31.02 -39.44
CA HIS A 177 -12.88 32.20 -38.76
C HIS A 177 -12.89 33.40 -39.74
N ASP A 178 -13.93 34.25 -39.67
CA ASP A 178 -13.93 35.59 -40.29
C ASP A 178 -13.17 36.57 -39.38
N PRO A 179 -12.07 37.19 -39.84
CA PRO A 179 -11.20 38.03 -39.01
C PRO A 179 -11.77 39.42 -38.68
N ARG A 180 -13.08 39.69 -38.88
CA ARG A 180 -13.65 41.05 -38.76
C ARG A 180 -14.50 41.35 -37.52
N HIS A 181 -14.49 40.52 -36.49
CA HIS A 181 -15.14 40.86 -35.22
C HIS A 181 -14.17 40.86 -34.03
N VAL A 182 -13.66 42.06 -33.72
CA VAL A 182 -13.09 42.40 -32.41
C VAL A 182 -14.25 42.47 -31.41
N GLY A 183 -14.40 41.42 -30.60
CA GLY A 183 -15.37 41.35 -29.50
C GLY A 183 -14.66 41.09 -28.18
N ILE A 184 -14.70 42.08 -27.29
CA ILE A 184 -14.14 42.03 -25.93
C ILE A 184 -14.78 40.87 -25.14
N ALA A 185 -13.95 40.06 -24.48
CA ALA A 185 -14.38 38.94 -23.66
C ALA A 185 -15.22 39.41 -22.43
N PRO A 186 -16.39 38.80 -22.15
CA PRO A 186 -17.05 38.99 -20.86
C PRO A 186 -16.51 38.02 -19.80
N ALA A 187 -16.26 38.54 -18.60
CA ALA A 187 -15.76 37.84 -17.42
C ALA A 187 -16.69 36.69 -16.94
N PRO A 188 -16.17 35.71 -16.18
CA PRO A 188 -16.92 34.51 -15.80
C PRO A 188 -17.98 34.83 -14.74
N ARG A 189 -19.26 34.57 -15.04
CA ARG A 189 -20.36 34.63 -14.08
C ARG A 189 -20.43 33.34 -13.24
N GLU A 190 -20.14 33.49 -11.96
CA GLU A 190 -20.11 32.52 -10.86
C GLU A 190 -21.42 31.76 -10.54
N LYS A 191 -22.45 31.83 -11.40
CA LYS A 191 -23.82 31.39 -11.07
C LYS A 191 -24.27 30.02 -11.62
N ALA A 192 -23.44 29.33 -12.39
CA ALA A 192 -23.82 28.05 -13.00
C ALA A 192 -23.57 26.80 -12.11
N LEU A 193 -23.01 26.97 -10.91
CA LEU A 193 -22.62 25.84 -10.05
C LEU A 193 -23.76 25.31 -9.14
N PHE A 194 -24.93 25.94 -9.11
CA PHE A 194 -25.97 25.61 -8.12
C PHE A 194 -27.21 24.85 -8.64
N ASP A 195 -27.38 24.68 -9.96
CA ASP A 195 -28.61 24.07 -10.53
C ASP A 195 -28.46 22.61 -11.02
N ALA A 196 -27.28 21.99 -10.89
CA ALA A 196 -27.02 20.63 -11.39
C ALA A 196 -27.55 19.49 -10.49
N HIS A 197 -28.29 19.80 -9.40
CA HIS A 197 -28.74 18.81 -8.41
C HIS A 197 -30.26 18.56 -8.39
N ARG A 198 -30.94 18.58 -9.55
CA ARG A 198 -32.32 18.09 -9.66
C ARG A 198 -32.38 16.81 -10.51
N PRO A 199 -32.90 15.67 -9.98
CA PRO A 199 -33.06 14.45 -10.77
C PRO A 199 -34.16 14.62 -11.84
N PRO A 200 -34.03 13.96 -13.01
CA PRO A 200 -34.95 14.14 -14.14
C PRO A 200 -36.31 13.48 -13.87
N GLN A 201 -37.40 14.24 -14.05
CA GLN A 201 -38.77 13.71 -14.04
C GLN A 201 -39.12 13.10 -15.40
N MET A 202 -39.78 11.94 -15.38
CA MET A 202 -40.42 11.30 -16.53
C MET A 202 -41.67 12.07 -16.99
N LEU A 203 -41.81 12.34 -18.29
CA LEU A 203 -43.06 12.70 -18.98
C LEU A 203 -42.92 12.21 -20.45
N SER A 204 -43.54 11.11 -20.88
CA SER A 204 -44.93 10.92 -21.34
C SER A 204 -45.32 11.71 -22.60
N ALA A 205 -45.42 10.95 -23.71
CA ALA A 205 -46.35 11.04 -24.85
C ALA A 205 -46.42 12.29 -25.75
N SER A 206 -46.17 12.09 -27.06
CA SER A 206 -47.18 12.24 -28.13
C SER A 206 -46.58 12.00 -29.52
N THR A 207 -47.13 11.02 -30.24
CA THR A 207 -46.92 10.65 -31.66
C THR A 207 -47.42 11.74 -32.62
N PRO A 208 -46.94 11.76 -33.88
CA PRO A 208 -47.90 11.85 -34.98
C PRO A 208 -47.66 10.83 -36.10
N SER A 209 -48.79 10.34 -36.59
CA SER A 209 -49.03 9.44 -37.71
C SER A 209 -48.87 10.13 -39.07
N VAL A 210 -48.16 9.48 -40.01
CA VAL A 210 -48.41 9.62 -41.46
C VAL A 210 -48.36 8.22 -42.09
N ILE A 211 -49.50 7.83 -42.65
CA ILE A 211 -49.73 6.63 -43.44
C ILE A 211 -49.31 6.95 -44.87
N GLU A 212 -48.48 6.11 -45.49
CA GLU A 212 -48.43 5.97 -46.94
C GLU A 212 -48.37 4.49 -47.30
N GLU A 213 -49.40 4.05 -48.00
CA GLU A 213 -49.78 2.69 -48.34
C GLU A 213 -49.46 2.46 -49.83
N ILE A 214 -48.50 1.58 -50.18
CA ILE A 214 -48.42 1.01 -51.54
C ILE A 214 -48.03 -0.49 -51.49
N LYS A 215 -49.08 -1.30 -51.43
CA LYS A 215 -49.40 -2.57 -52.16
C LYS A 215 -48.44 -3.79 -52.17
N PRO A 216 -48.98 -5.02 -51.98
CA PRO A 216 -48.23 -6.29 -51.99
C PRO A 216 -48.12 -6.92 -53.39
N LYS A 217 -47.07 -7.72 -53.61
CA LYS A 217 -47.00 -8.74 -54.68
C LYS A 217 -46.89 -10.12 -54.06
N HIS A 218 -47.95 -10.92 -54.18
CA HIS A 218 -47.88 -12.38 -54.14
C HIS A 218 -47.32 -12.88 -55.47
N THR A 219 -46.28 -13.71 -55.44
CA THR A 219 -46.32 -15.16 -55.78
C THR A 219 -45.01 -15.77 -55.30
#